data_AF-A0A1F5WYN7-F1
#
_entry.id   AF-A0A1F5WYN7-F1
#
_cell.length_a   1.000
_cell.length_b   1.000
_cell.length_c   1.000
_cell.angle_alpha   90.00
_cell.angle_beta   90.00
_cell.angle_gamma   90.00
#
_symmetry.space_group_name_H-M   'P 1'
#
loop_
_entity.id
_entity.type
_entity.pdbx_description
1 polymer ?
#
loop_
_entity_poly.entity_id
_entity_poly.type
_entity_poly.pdbx_seq_one_letter_code
_entity_poly.pdbx_strand_id
1 'polypeptide(L)'
;MLLEVVHWSTSVATIAVAVFGYSDQIKLIFDHKSTGGLSFIMIILAFFSWSSYTLYGWLHKDKKLFWSNLLGTVFISIILASFFIF
;
A
#
# COMPACT_ATOMS: atom_id res chain seq x y z
N MET A 1 18.08 19.22 -8.40
CA MET A 1 18.87 18.37 -7.49
C MET A 1 18.09 18.02 -6.22
N LEU A 2 17.73 18.99 -5.36
CA LEU A 2 16.99 18.72 -4.12
C LEU A 2 15.64 18.00 -4.32
N LEU A 3 14.80 18.50 -5.25
CA LEU A 3 13.48 17.91 -5.54
C LEU A 3 13.57 16.45 -5.98
N GLU A 4 14.61 16.12 -6.76
CA GLU A 4 14.81 14.77 -7.26
C GLU A 4 15.25 13.79 -6.16
N VAL A 5 16.07 14.26 -5.21
CA VAL A 5 16.40 13.51 -3.99
C VAL A 5 15.13 13.25 -3.17
N VAL A 6 14.28 14.27 -2.98
CA VAL A 6 13.01 14.11 -2.28
C VAL A 6 12.12 13.07 -2.98
N HIS A 7 12.00 13.14 -4.31
CA HIS A 7 11.18 12.17 -5.06
C HIS A 7 11.68 10.72 -4.89
N TRP A 8 13.00 10.51 -4.93
CA TRP A 8 13.59 9.19 -4.72
C TRP A 8 13.40 8.71 -3.29
N SER A 9 13.66 9.56 -2.29
CA SER A 9 13.47 9.24 -0.88
C SER A 9 12.02 8.86 -0.57
N THR A 10 11.05 9.65 -1.06
CA THR A 10 9.63 9.34 -0.90
C THR A 10 9.27 8.03 -1.58
N SER A 11 9.71 7.81 -2.82
CA SER A 11 9.41 6.57 -3.54
C SER A 11 9.95 5.33 -2.82
N VAL A 12 11.21 5.38 -2.36
CA VAL A 12 11.84 4.27 -1.62
C VAL A 12 11.13 4.03 -0.29
N ALA A 13 10.81 5.08 0.46
CA ALA A 13 10.07 4.96 1.72
C ALA A 13 8.67 4.35 1.50
N THR A 14 7.94 4.80 0.48
CA THR A 14 6.63 4.27 0.10
C THR A 14 6.72 2.78 -0.24
N ILE A 15 7.71 2.38 -1.04
CA ILE A 15 7.94 0.97 -1.40
C ILE A 15 8.28 0.16 -0.15
N ALA A 16 9.14 0.66 0.74
CA ALA A 16 9.53 -0.04 1.96
C ALA A 16 8.32 -0.29 2.88
N VAL A 17 7.44 0.70 3.06
CA VAL A 17 6.20 0.52 3.83
C VAL A 17 5.31 -0.55 3.21
N ALA A 18 5.11 -0.51 1.90
CA ALA A 18 4.28 -1.48 1.20
C ALA A 18 4.88 -2.90 1.28
N VAL A 19 6.17 -3.04 1.00
CA VAL A 19 6.83 -4.35 0.93
C VAL A 19 7.04 -4.94 2.31
N PHE A 20 7.58 -4.21 3.28
CA PHE A 20 7.87 -4.78 4.61
C PHE A 20 6.62 -4.77 5.50
N GLY A 21 5.97 -3.61 5.64
CA GLY A 21 4.83 -3.48 6.55
C GLY A 21 3.65 -4.37 6.16
N TYR A 22 3.22 -4.32 4.89
CA TYR A 22 2.04 -5.10 4.49
C TYR A 22 2.34 -6.58 4.24
N SER A 23 3.55 -6.97 3.80
CA SER A 23 3.83 -8.40 3.65
C SER A 23 3.86 -9.14 4.99
N ASP A 24 4.43 -8.54 6.03
CA ASP A 24 4.41 -9.10 7.39
C ASP A 24 2.98 -9.20 7.91
N GLN A 25 2.16 -8.17 7.70
CA GLN A 25 0.75 -8.19 8.09
C GLN A 25 -0.04 -9.28 7.34
N ILE A 26 0.18 -9.42 6.02
CA ILE A 26 -0.44 -10.47 5.21
C ILE A 26 -0.03 -11.84 5.76
N LYS A 27 1.25 -12.05 6.00
CA LYS A 27 1.75 -13.31 6.57
C LYS A 27 1.04 -13.65 7.88
N LEU A 28 0.94 -12.69 8.81
CA LEU A 28 0.24 -12.89 10.08
C LEU A 28 -1.23 -13.25 9.88
N ILE A 29 -1.94 -12.59 8.96
CA ILE A 29 -3.34 -12.91 8.66
C ILE A 29 -3.47 -14.35 8.16
N PHE A 30 -2.60 -14.78 7.24
CA PHE A 30 -2.66 -16.12 6.66
C PHE A 30 -2.21 -17.22 7.62
N ASP A 31 -1.26 -16.94 8.51
CA ASP A 31 -0.78 -17.87 9.54
C ASP A 31 -1.82 -18.05 10.64
N HIS A 32 -2.44 -16.96 11.11
CA HIS A 32 -3.45 -16.98 12.18
C HIS A 32 -4.88 -17.20 11.69
N LYS A 33 -5.11 -17.17 10.36
CA LYS A 33 -6.44 -17.23 9.74
C LYS A 33 -7.41 -16.22 10.36
N SER A 34 -6.93 -15.02 10.63
CA SER A 34 -7.70 -13.98 11.31
C SER A 34 -7.25 -12.59 10.90
N THR A 35 -8.22 -11.70 10.72
CA THR A 35 -8.01 -10.26 10.61
C THR A 35 -8.10 -9.53 11.97
N GLY A 36 -8.12 -10.29 13.07
CA GLY A 36 -8.19 -9.77 14.43
C GLY A 36 -7.06 -8.77 14.74
N GLY A 37 -7.43 -7.64 15.36
CA GLY A 37 -6.51 -6.55 15.66
C GLY A 37 -6.39 -5.50 14.55
N LEU A 38 -6.92 -5.76 13.35
CA LEU A 38 -7.00 -4.76 12.28
C LEU A 38 -8.37 -4.06 12.28
N SER A 39 -8.35 -2.75 12.07
CA SER A 39 -9.57 -1.96 11.88
C SER A 39 -10.01 -2.00 10.42
N PHE A 40 -11.17 -2.60 10.14
CA PHE A 40 -11.71 -2.70 8.79
C PHE A 40 -11.87 -1.34 8.11
N ILE A 41 -12.38 -0.34 8.85
CA ILE A 41 -12.53 1.03 8.35
C ILE A 41 -11.18 1.62 7.94
N MET A 42 -10.14 1.41 8.75
CA MET A 42 -8.80 1.92 8.43
C MET A 42 -8.22 1.25 7.19
N ILE A 43 -8.49 -0.03 6.97
CA ILE A 43 -8.05 -0.74 5.77
C ILE A 43 -8.79 -0.24 4.51
N ILE A 44 -10.09 0.06 4.60
CA ILE A 44 -10.83 0.71 3.50
C ILE A 44 -10.25 2.09 3.18
N LEU A 45 -10.02 2.93 4.21
CA LEU A 45 -9.43 4.26 4.01
C LEU A 45 -8.02 4.18 3.42
N ALA A 46 -7.21 3.22 3.87
CA ALA A 46 -5.90 2.95 3.30
C ALA A 46 -6.01 2.54 1.83
N PHE A 47 -6.90 1.60 1.49
CA PHE A 47 -7.14 1.18 0.11
C PHE A 47 -7.53 2.36 -0.79
N PHE A 48 -8.45 3.23 -0.34
CA PHE A 48 -8.80 4.44 -1.08
C PHE A 48 -7.62 5.39 -1.25
N SER A 49 -6.82 5.59 -0.21
CA SER A 49 -5.63 6.45 -0.27
C SER A 49 -4.61 5.94 -1.29
N TRP A 50 -4.20 4.67 -1.18
CA TRP A 50 -3.25 4.03 -2.09
C TRP A 50 -3.74 4.02 -3.54
N SER A 51 -5.00 3.68 -3.75
CA SER A 51 -5.62 3.68 -5.08
C SER A 51 -5.66 5.09 -5.67
N SER A 52 -5.98 6.10 -4.85
CA SER A 52 -6.05 7.50 -5.30
C SER A 52 -4.68 8.03 -5.73
N TYR A 53 -3.61 7.77 -4.97
CA TYR A 53 -2.26 8.19 -5.35
C TYR A 53 -1.71 7.43 -6.56
N THR A 54 -2.05 6.15 -6.68
CA THR A 54 -1.74 5.37 -7.89
C THR A 54 -2.41 5.97 -9.11
N LEU A 55 -3.72 6.25 -9.03
CA LEU A 55 -4.46 6.86 -10.12
C LEU A 55 -3.94 8.28 -10.44
N TYR A 56 -3.62 9.07 -9.41
CA TYR A 56 -3.04 10.40 -9.57
C TYR A 56 -1.71 10.34 -10.34
N GLY A 57 -0.80 9.43 -9.96
CA GLY A 57 0.48 9.24 -10.63
C GLY A 57 0.30 8.82 -12.09
N TRP A 58 -0.67 7.94 -12.37
CA TRP A 58 -1.02 7.56 -13.73
C TRP A 58 -1.51 8.75 -14.57
N LEU A 59 -2.48 9.52 -14.06
CA LEU A 59 -3.07 10.66 -14.77
C LEU A 59 -2.05 11.77 -15.06
N HIS A 60 -1.09 11.99 -14.17
CA HIS A 60 -0.06 13.02 -14.32
C HIS A 60 1.22 12.51 -14.99
N LYS A 61 1.25 11.25 -15.46
CA LYS A 61 2.42 10.59 -16.04
C LYS A 61 3.64 10.56 -15.10
N ASP A 62 3.41 10.66 -13.79
CA ASP A 62 4.45 10.51 -12.76
C ASP A 62 4.68 9.02 -12.48
N LYS A 63 5.63 8.44 -13.21
CA LYS A 63 5.99 7.02 -13.09
C LYS A 63 6.51 6.67 -11.70
N LYS A 64 7.24 7.56 -11.02
CA LYS A 64 7.85 7.24 -9.71
C LYS A 64 6.75 7.07 -8.67
N LEU A 65 5.83 8.03 -8.60
CA LEU A 65 4.67 7.97 -7.72
C LEU A 65 3.73 6.81 -8.08
N PHE A 66 3.48 6.59 -9.38
CA PHE A 66 2.63 5.50 -9.84
C PHE A 66 3.14 4.13 -9.37
N TRP A 67 4.39 3.80 -9.68
CA TRP A 67 4.92 2.46 -9.37
C TRP A 67 5.06 2.22 -7.86
N SER A 68 5.46 3.24 -7.08
CA SER A 68 5.57 3.10 -5.63
C SER A 68 4.21 2.88 -4.97
N ASN A 69 3.16 3.58 -5.44
CA ASN A 69 1.81 3.45 -4.87
C ASN A 69 1.04 2.23 -5.40
N LEU A 70 1.32 1.81 -6.64
CA LEU A 70 0.70 0.61 -7.21
C LEU A 70 1.01 -0.63 -6.36
N LEU A 71 2.27 -0.77 -5.91
CA LEU A 71 2.66 -1.85 -5.01
C LEU A 71 1.86 -1.84 -3.71
N GLY A 72 1.78 -0.69 -3.05
CA GLY A 72 0.96 -0.55 -1.83
C GLY A 72 -0.51 -0.83 -2.06
N THR A 73 -1.05 -0.43 -3.21
CA THR A 73 -2.44 -0.73 -3.63
C THR A 73 -2.67 -2.23 -3.74
N VAL A 74 -1.76 -2.97 -4.38
CA VAL A 74 -1.87 -4.43 -4.49
C VAL A 74 -1.87 -5.09 -3.11
N PHE A 75 -0.92 -4.74 -2.24
CA PHE A 75 -0.82 -5.35 -0.91
C PHE A 75 -2.02 -5.00 -0.02
N ILE A 76 -2.46 -3.74 0.01
CA ILE A 76 -3.62 -3.36 0.82
C ILE A 76 -4.93 -3.97 0.29
N SER A 77 -5.04 -4.22 -1.03
CA SER A 77 -6.15 -4.99 -1.59
C SER A 77 -6.17 -6.44 -1.11
N ILE A 78 -5.01 -7.08 -0.96
CA ILE A 78 -4.91 -8.44 -0.40
C ILE A 78 -5.37 -8.46 1.06
N ILE A 79 -4.93 -7.48 1.86
CA ILE A 79 -5.37 -7.34 3.26
C ILE A 79 -6.87 -7.10 3.32
N LEU A 80 -7.40 -6.19 2.50
CA LEU A 80 -8.84 -5.89 2.45
C LEU A 80 -9.65 -7.13 2.04
N ALA A 81 -9.21 -7.86 1.02
CA ALA A 81 -9.86 -9.10 0.60
C ALA A 81 -9.87 -10.14 1.72
N SER A 82 -8.83 -10.17 2.55
CA SER A 82 -8.72 -11.12 3.67
C SER A 82 -9.82 -10.93 4.72
N PHE A 83 -10.39 -9.73 4.91
CA PHE A 83 -11.54 -9.51 5.80
C PHE A 83 -12.82 -10.21 5.35
N PHE A 84 -12.91 -10.59 4.08
CA PHE A 84 -14.06 -11.33 3.54
C PHE A 84 -13.81 -12.84 3.52
N ILE A 85 -12.58 -13.28 3.84
CA ILE A 85 -12.17 -14.69 3.85
C ILE A 85 -11.99 -15.19 5.29
N PHE A 86 -11.46 -14.35 6.19
CA PHE A 86 -11.13 -14.66 7.59
C PHE A 86 -11.78 -13.66 8.56
#